data_AF-A0A6P7TGY5-F1
#
_entry.id   AF-A0A6P7TGY5-F1
#
_cell.length_a   1.000
_cell.length_b   1.000
_cell.length_c   1.000
_cell.angle_alpha   90.00
_cell.angle_beta   90.00
_cell.angle_gamma   90.00
#
_symmetry.space_group_name_H-M   'P 1'
#
loop_
_entity.id
_entity.type
_entity.pdbx_description
1 polymer ?
#
loop_
_entity_poly.entity_id
_entity_poly.type
_entity_poly.pdbx_seq_one_letter_code
_entity_poly.pdbx_strand_id
1 'polypeptide(L)'
;MPISARTRSSSGSGSSKRGRYRQYRTISYHSQVDESLFGEKCHGWNIPKTAPGGRQTQRFSQIKDVYPPTKAEQKGKENVQVIMMDLIRNLKVPQKNSMGCPVVLDRHDFTRIKQRARVLSEEERSMMREEYRERKEAALQKRFEREARLKKLDKQRQTDEELCHLDVEAKLNAENLLAKAKKKREEDEDRIKYLNEVIQEAKCHAIRDAQLEEKKQMKHDVASEEMRLDEMMEIDRKNAIRVQEEIENRRKQELRLGAVKLREQITEMEERKLRQIEAKERETEKLKKEIEQMFKEDEEIALKKKEKQIALREELLEACQKMSKMKILKLQQEKLEEKNVLEFCKEKAEREAQQEIELEKLRIMKEQEVGRIRAQQERALDERAERNAIRAKRAAEEAEREWRRKEALVAQKKAVKEAELIEARKLQQNEKEVRIAAQVQMDRCEFEKIVSAQKDSLDKQKREDEEIKQRSLKYSKELRSQIQENEQLRIKQRQEFFAEGKRFQEEDYIYRQKLNAIKEKKIQEMRNAGIPDKYLVHVNKIAQKTLKA
;
A
#
# COMPACT_ATOMS: atom_id res chain seq x y z
N MET A 1 -28.40 -36.80 62.54
CA MET A 1 -27.14 -37.58 62.70
C MET A 1 -26.16 -37.12 61.63
N PRO A 2 -24.86 -36.93 61.96
CA PRO A 2 -24.46 -35.57 62.35
C PRO A 2 -23.08 -35.08 61.84
N ILE A 3 -22.78 -33.80 62.12
CA ILE A 3 -21.44 -33.17 62.24
C ILE A 3 -20.67 -32.98 60.89
N SER A 4 -20.27 -31.77 60.45
CA SER A 4 -19.51 -30.63 61.04
C SER A 4 -17.98 -30.92 61.11
N ALA A 5 -17.03 -29.98 60.96
CA ALA A 5 -17.03 -28.51 60.98
C ALA A 5 -15.97 -27.94 59.97
N ARG A 6 -16.02 -26.69 59.46
CA ARG A 6 -15.51 -25.39 60.03
C ARG A 6 -14.01 -25.37 60.39
N THR A 7 -13.28 -24.24 60.39
CA THR A 7 -13.58 -22.81 60.08
C THR A 7 -12.42 -22.26 59.18
N ARG A 8 -11.98 -21.00 59.01
CA ARG A 8 -12.15 -19.58 59.49
C ARG A 8 -11.60 -18.70 58.31
N SER A 9 -11.42 -17.37 58.23
CA SER A 9 -11.71 -16.06 58.88
C SER A 9 -11.21 -14.98 57.87
N SER A 10 -11.55 -13.69 57.84
CA SER A 10 -12.62 -12.80 58.37
C SER A 10 -12.40 -11.41 57.69
N SER A 11 -13.11 -10.28 57.89
CA SER A 11 -14.16 -9.86 58.84
C SER A 11 -14.82 -8.54 58.38
N GLY A 12 -16.08 -8.32 58.79
CA GLY A 12 -16.76 -7.00 58.84
C GLY A 12 -17.44 -6.53 57.54
N SER A 13 -18.47 -5.68 57.55
CA SER A 13 -19.44 -5.26 58.61
C SER A 13 -20.45 -4.28 57.97
N GLY A 14 -21.74 -4.16 58.32
CA GLY A 14 -22.60 -4.95 59.22
C GLY A 14 -23.92 -4.21 59.53
N SER A 15 -25.07 -4.90 59.46
CA SER A 15 -26.43 -4.40 59.83
C SER A 15 -27.06 -3.34 58.86
N SER A 16 -28.38 -3.15 58.74
CA SER A 16 -29.54 -3.89 59.30
C SER A 16 -30.87 -3.67 58.51
N LYS A 17 -31.83 -4.61 58.70
CA LYS A 17 -33.31 -4.46 58.77
C LYS A 17 -34.15 -3.86 57.61
N ARG A 18 -35.23 -4.60 57.27
CA ARG A 18 -36.55 -4.20 56.68
C ARG A 18 -36.53 -3.64 55.23
N GLY A 19 -37.42 -4.00 54.30
CA GLY A 19 -38.67 -4.76 54.40
C GLY A 19 -39.77 -4.18 53.49
N ARG A 20 -40.05 -4.87 52.37
CA ARG A 20 -41.22 -4.79 51.46
C ARG A 20 -41.34 -3.67 50.41
N TYR A 21 -42.17 -4.03 49.42
CA TYR A 21 -42.84 -3.27 48.34
C TYR A 21 -42.08 -2.94 47.05
N ARG A 22 -42.83 -3.05 45.95
CA ARG A 22 -42.40 -2.83 44.57
C ARG A 22 -42.18 -1.33 44.34
N GLN A 23 -41.06 -0.98 43.72
CA GLN A 23 -40.89 0.32 43.08
C GLN A 23 -40.50 0.12 41.61
N TYR A 24 -41.00 0.98 40.75
CA TYR A 24 -40.66 0.96 39.32
C TYR A 24 -39.26 1.53 39.10
N ARG A 25 -38.56 1.03 38.08
CA ARG A 25 -37.17 1.41 37.80
C ARG A 25 -37.15 2.75 37.05
N THR A 26 -36.79 3.84 37.73
CA THR A 26 -36.56 5.15 37.10
C THR A 26 -35.35 5.05 36.16
N ILE A 27 -35.50 5.46 34.89
CA ILE A 27 -34.47 5.29 33.85
C ILE A 27 -33.71 6.59 33.53
N SER A 28 -34.28 7.76 33.82
CA SER A 28 -33.59 9.06 33.78
C SER A 28 -34.18 10.01 34.82
N TYR A 29 -33.36 10.94 35.32
CA TYR A 29 -33.77 12.09 36.13
C TYR A 29 -33.86 13.41 35.34
N HIS A 30 -33.54 13.37 34.03
CA HIS A 30 -33.53 14.54 33.16
C HIS A 30 -34.30 14.23 31.87
N SER A 31 -35.29 15.08 31.55
CA SER A 31 -36.07 14.99 30.32
C SER A 31 -35.39 15.78 29.21
N GLN A 32 -34.55 15.13 28.40
CA GLN A 32 -34.18 15.68 27.09
C GLN A 32 -35.38 15.55 26.14
N VAL A 33 -36.25 16.55 26.19
CA VAL A 33 -37.16 16.87 25.08
C VAL A 33 -36.34 17.65 24.06
N ASP A 34 -36.46 17.29 22.79
CA ASP A 34 -35.76 17.98 21.71
C ASP A 34 -36.54 19.24 21.29
N GLU A 35 -36.27 20.35 21.97
CA GLU A 35 -36.96 21.64 21.74
C GLU A 35 -36.52 22.35 20.45
N SER A 36 -35.61 21.75 19.66
CA SER A 36 -35.17 22.30 18.36
C SER A 36 -36.28 22.39 17.30
N LEU A 37 -37.46 21.81 17.54
CA LEU A 37 -38.61 21.83 16.63
C LEU A 37 -39.39 23.16 16.58
N PHE A 38 -39.17 24.07 17.54
CA PHE A 38 -39.82 25.40 17.59
C PHE A 38 -38.77 26.51 17.75
N GLY A 39 -38.23 26.97 16.62
CA GLY A 39 -37.05 27.83 16.60
C GLY A 39 -37.21 29.22 17.24
N GLU A 40 -36.39 29.51 18.25
CA GLU A 40 -36.16 30.86 18.76
C GLU A 40 -35.17 31.66 17.88
N LYS A 41 -35.12 32.99 18.11
CA LYS A 41 -34.24 33.92 17.38
C LYS A 41 -33.11 34.41 18.27
N CYS A 42 -31.86 34.19 17.87
CA CYS A 42 -30.70 34.85 18.47
C CYS A 42 -30.21 36.04 17.61
N HIS A 43 -29.89 37.16 18.24
CA HIS A 43 -29.22 38.30 17.59
C HIS A 43 -27.68 38.10 17.63
N GLY A 44 -26.94 38.51 16.58
CA GLY A 44 -25.49 38.29 16.48
C GLY A 44 -24.79 39.05 15.34
N TRP A 45 -24.61 40.36 15.53
CA TRP A 45 -23.96 41.34 14.64
C TRP A 45 -22.63 40.92 13.97
N ASN A 46 -22.45 41.20 12.65
CA ASN A 46 -21.60 42.33 12.15
C ASN A 46 -21.33 42.36 10.61
N ILE A 47 -21.71 43.48 9.96
CA ILE A 47 -20.86 44.42 9.15
C ILE A 47 -19.89 43.83 8.05
N PRO A 48 -19.77 44.40 6.82
CA PRO A 48 -20.67 45.30 6.03
C PRO A 48 -20.67 45.08 4.47
N LYS A 49 -21.29 46.02 3.71
CA LYS A 49 -21.13 46.27 2.24
C LYS A 49 -21.71 45.18 1.30
N THR A 50 -22.21 45.45 0.08
CA THR A 50 -22.46 46.72 -0.66
C THR A 50 -23.65 46.55 -1.62
N ALA A 51 -24.41 47.62 -1.87
CA ALA A 51 -25.26 47.76 -3.08
C ALA A 51 -24.39 48.36 -4.23
N PRO A 52 -24.74 48.25 -5.55
CA PRO A 52 -26.05 48.67 -6.09
C PRO A 52 -26.63 47.86 -7.29
N GLY A 53 -27.92 48.10 -7.58
CA GLY A 53 -28.57 47.81 -8.88
C GLY A 53 -29.16 46.39 -9.05
N GLY A 54 -30.32 46.21 -9.70
CA GLY A 54 -31.27 47.24 -10.15
C GLY A 54 -32.49 46.67 -10.91
N ARG A 55 -33.62 47.41 -10.84
CA ARG A 55 -34.84 47.30 -11.68
C ARG A 55 -35.63 45.98 -11.69
N GLN A 56 -36.64 45.96 -10.83
CA GLN A 56 -38.06 45.70 -11.16
C GLN A 56 -38.41 44.93 -12.45
N THR A 57 -39.23 43.89 -12.31
CA THR A 57 -40.42 43.71 -13.17
C THR A 57 -41.57 43.12 -12.37
N GLN A 58 -42.81 43.47 -12.75
CA GLN A 58 -44.02 43.20 -11.96
C GLN A 58 -44.70 41.89 -12.40
N ARG A 59 -45.04 41.00 -11.46
CA ARG A 59 -46.25 40.14 -11.55
C ARG A 59 -46.92 40.07 -10.18
N PHE A 60 -48.03 40.78 -10.01
CA PHE A 60 -49.39 40.29 -10.26
C PHE A 60 -49.81 39.15 -9.31
N SER A 61 -50.20 39.53 -8.11
CA SER A 61 -51.04 38.73 -7.22
C SER A 61 -52.48 38.75 -7.73
N GLN A 62 -52.85 37.81 -8.60
CA GLN A 62 -54.26 37.47 -8.81
C GLN A 62 -54.71 36.61 -7.62
N ILE A 63 -55.52 37.18 -6.72
CA ILE A 63 -56.98 37.13 -6.82
C ILE A 63 -57.43 35.66 -6.87
N LYS A 64 -57.84 35.14 -5.70
CA LYS A 64 -58.76 34.01 -5.60
C LYS A 64 -60.13 34.57 -5.27
N ASP A 65 -61.15 34.05 -5.94
CA ASP A 65 -62.50 34.58 -5.90
C ASP A 65 -63.13 34.41 -4.52
N VAL A 66 -63.15 35.49 -3.75
CA VAL A 66 -63.97 35.61 -2.54
C VAL A 66 -65.40 35.86 -3.01
N TYR A 67 -66.17 34.78 -3.22
CA TYR A 67 -67.61 34.90 -3.38
C TYR A 67 -68.18 35.66 -2.16
N PRO A 68 -68.82 36.82 -2.37
CA PRO A 68 -69.19 37.68 -1.26
C PRO A 68 -70.34 37.05 -0.46
N PRO A 69 -70.25 36.96 0.88
CA PRO A 69 -71.40 36.62 1.69
C PRO A 69 -72.42 37.75 1.55
N THR A 70 -73.62 37.43 1.06
CA THR A 70 -74.74 38.35 0.90
C THR A 70 -75.20 38.86 2.27
N LYS A 71 -74.65 40.01 2.68
CA LYS A 71 -75.02 40.68 3.93
C LYS A 71 -76.44 41.23 3.83
N ALA A 72 -77.42 40.42 4.22
CA ALA A 72 -78.74 40.93 4.56
C ALA A 72 -78.58 41.93 5.73
N GLU A 73 -78.92 43.21 5.48
CA GLU A 73 -78.75 44.28 6.46
C GLU A 73 -79.73 44.15 7.64
N GLN A 74 -79.37 43.40 8.68
CA GLN A 74 -80.02 43.54 10.00
C GLN A 74 -79.57 44.85 10.67
N LYS A 75 -80.10 45.96 10.17
CA LYS A 75 -80.13 47.26 10.87
C LYS A 75 -80.87 47.11 12.20
N GLY A 76 -80.50 47.92 13.21
CA GLY A 76 -81.24 48.00 14.47
C GLY A 76 -80.91 46.95 15.54
N LYS A 77 -79.62 46.79 15.91
CA LYS A 77 -79.23 46.18 17.19
C LYS A 77 -78.23 47.09 17.90
N GLU A 78 -78.73 47.82 18.90
CA GLU A 78 -77.96 48.70 19.75
C GLU A 78 -76.93 47.88 20.55
N ASN A 79 -75.68 48.33 20.50
CA ASN A 79 -74.58 47.73 21.26
C ASN A 79 -74.14 48.77 22.29
N VAL A 80 -74.33 48.48 23.57
CA VAL A 80 -73.83 49.37 24.63
C VAL A 80 -72.37 49.02 24.88
N GLN A 81 -71.50 50.03 24.84
CA GLN A 81 -70.10 49.92 25.26
C GLN A 81 -70.00 50.16 26.75
N VAL A 82 -69.57 49.14 27.49
CA VAL A 82 -69.22 49.25 28.90
C VAL A 82 -67.71 49.30 29.01
N ILE A 83 -67.19 50.40 29.54
CA ILE A 83 -65.77 50.63 29.79
C ILE A 83 -65.53 50.45 31.29
N MET A 84 -64.68 49.50 31.66
CA MET A 84 -64.06 49.45 32.99
C MET A 84 -62.54 49.46 32.80
N MET A 85 -61.81 49.75 33.88
CA MET A 85 -60.42 50.23 33.83
C MET A 85 -59.46 49.35 33.00
N ASP A 86 -59.68 48.03 32.97
CA ASP A 86 -58.78 47.08 32.28
C ASP A 86 -59.32 46.52 30.94
N LEU A 87 -60.60 46.72 30.56
CA LEU A 87 -61.13 46.20 29.29
C LEU A 87 -62.47 46.82 28.83
N ILE A 88 -62.58 47.12 27.54
CA ILE A 88 -63.82 47.58 26.87
C ILE A 88 -64.65 46.37 26.40
N ARG A 89 -65.97 46.39 26.65
CA ARG A 89 -66.88 45.30 26.24
C ARG A 89 -68.09 45.84 25.45
N ASN A 90 -68.36 45.26 24.29
CA ASN A 90 -69.54 45.55 23.46
C ASN A 90 -70.65 44.53 23.76
N LEU A 91 -71.76 44.95 24.38
CA LEU A 91 -72.90 44.05 24.68
C LEU A 91 -74.09 44.34 23.76
N LYS A 92 -74.65 43.29 23.15
CA LYS A 92 -75.83 43.35 22.27
C LYS A 92 -77.12 43.35 23.08
N VAL A 93 -77.95 44.37 22.89
CA VAL A 93 -79.30 44.43 23.50
C VAL A 93 -80.30 43.68 22.60
N PRO A 94 -81.07 42.69 23.12
CA PRO A 94 -82.15 42.05 22.35
C PRO A 94 -83.40 42.95 22.29
N GLN A 95 -83.87 43.27 21.08
CA GLN A 95 -85.19 43.88 20.89
C GLN A 95 -86.31 42.82 21.02
N LYS A 96 -87.49 43.24 21.50
CA LYS A 96 -88.64 42.35 21.74
C LYS A 96 -89.34 41.96 20.44
N ASN A 97 -89.33 40.66 20.16
CA ASN A 97 -90.26 39.85 19.36
C ASN A 97 -91.03 40.53 18.20
N SER A 98 -90.65 40.18 16.97
CA SER A 98 -91.60 40.07 15.85
C SER A 98 -91.86 38.58 15.58
N MET A 99 -93.13 38.18 15.50
CA MET A 99 -93.56 36.80 15.27
C MET A 99 -93.94 36.58 13.79
N GLY A 100 -93.55 35.42 13.24
CA GLY A 100 -94.17 34.88 12.03
C GLY A 100 -93.72 35.51 10.70
N CYS A 101 -92.65 34.98 10.11
CA CYS A 101 -92.39 35.10 8.68
C CYS A 101 -92.01 33.73 8.11
N PRO A 102 -92.67 33.23 7.03
CA PRO A 102 -92.36 31.94 6.45
C PRO A 102 -91.02 31.96 5.71
N VAL A 103 -90.16 30.97 5.98
CA VAL A 103 -88.85 30.85 5.32
C VAL A 103 -89.03 30.30 3.91
N VAL A 104 -88.94 31.18 2.91
CA VAL A 104 -88.90 30.79 1.49
C VAL A 104 -87.54 30.16 1.19
N LEU A 105 -87.52 28.84 1.03
CA LEU A 105 -86.33 28.10 0.59
C LEU A 105 -86.19 28.18 -0.93
N ASP A 106 -85.01 28.56 -1.41
CA ASP A 106 -84.67 28.49 -2.84
C ASP A 106 -84.70 27.04 -3.36
N ARG A 107 -84.87 26.85 -4.67
CA ARG A 107 -84.92 25.54 -5.32
C ARG A 107 -83.59 24.77 -5.17
N HIS A 108 -82.43 25.43 -5.20
CA HIS A 108 -81.14 24.80 -4.91
C HIS A 108 -81.07 24.37 -3.44
N ASP A 109 -81.48 25.24 -2.51
CA ASP A 109 -81.49 24.93 -1.08
C ASP A 109 -82.45 23.79 -0.73
N PHE A 110 -83.66 23.78 -1.30
CA PHE A 110 -84.64 22.71 -1.16
C PHE A 110 -84.12 21.38 -1.73
N THR A 111 -83.51 21.39 -2.91
CA THR A 111 -82.93 20.16 -3.50
C THR A 111 -81.72 19.66 -2.72
N ARG A 112 -80.83 20.56 -2.26
CA ARG A 112 -79.70 20.23 -1.37
C ARG A 112 -80.19 19.64 -0.04
N ILE A 113 -81.24 20.21 0.56
CA ILE A 113 -81.85 19.69 1.79
C ILE A 113 -82.48 18.32 1.52
N LYS A 114 -83.27 18.16 0.44
CA LYS A 114 -83.89 16.88 0.07
C LYS A 114 -82.86 15.78 -0.22
N GLN A 115 -81.73 16.12 -0.84
CA GLN A 115 -80.62 15.19 -1.09
C GLN A 115 -79.86 14.84 0.21
N ARG A 116 -79.63 15.78 1.12
CA ARG A 116 -79.00 15.53 2.43
C ARG A 116 -79.92 14.82 3.43
N ALA A 117 -81.24 14.95 3.26
CA ALA A 117 -82.25 14.27 4.06
C ALA A 117 -82.51 12.83 3.61
N ARG A 118 -82.07 12.42 2.41
CA ARG A 118 -81.99 11.01 2.03
C ARG A 118 -80.98 10.33 2.96
N VAL A 119 -81.46 9.44 3.82
CA VAL A 119 -80.61 8.59 4.65
C VAL A 119 -79.90 7.60 3.72
N LEU A 120 -78.68 7.92 3.32
CA LEU A 120 -77.82 7.04 2.53
C LEU A 120 -77.54 5.74 3.31
N SER A 121 -77.51 4.60 2.61
CA SER A 121 -77.03 3.32 3.14
C SER A 121 -75.57 3.42 3.61
N GLU A 122 -75.12 2.52 4.49
CA GLU A 122 -73.72 2.49 4.93
C GLU A 122 -72.75 2.20 3.76
N GLU A 123 -73.20 1.40 2.80
CA GLU A 123 -72.49 1.09 1.54
C GLU A 123 -72.42 2.32 0.60
N GLU A 124 -73.54 3.04 0.42
CA GLU A 124 -73.54 4.31 -0.32
C GLU A 124 -72.59 5.33 0.34
N ARG A 125 -72.46 5.30 1.67
CA ARG A 125 -71.50 6.13 2.41
C ARG A 125 -70.07 5.63 2.27
N SER A 126 -69.76 4.33 2.19
CA SER A 126 -68.38 3.87 1.95
C SER A 126 -67.95 4.26 0.53
N MET A 127 -68.75 3.95 -0.49
CA MET A 127 -68.47 4.32 -1.89
C MET A 127 -68.22 5.82 -2.05
N MET A 128 -69.08 6.68 -1.49
CA MET A 128 -68.88 8.15 -1.55
C MET A 128 -67.66 8.65 -0.75
N ARG A 129 -67.21 7.92 0.28
CA ARG A 129 -65.97 8.21 1.01
C ARG A 129 -64.73 7.73 0.24
N GLU A 130 -64.85 6.62 -0.49
CA GLU A 130 -63.80 6.05 -1.34
C GLU A 130 -63.60 6.90 -2.60
N GLU A 131 -64.65 7.24 -3.36
CA GLU A 131 -64.54 8.19 -4.48
C GLU A 131 -63.91 9.54 -4.05
N TYR A 132 -64.23 10.01 -2.84
CA TYR A 132 -63.65 11.25 -2.31
C TYR A 132 -62.17 11.10 -1.93
N ARG A 133 -61.76 9.93 -1.41
CA ARG A 133 -60.35 9.58 -1.17
C ARG A 133 -59.59 9.47 -2.49
N GLU A 134 -60.09 8.70 -3.45
CA GLU A 134 -59.48 8.53 -4.77
C GLU A 134 -59.31 9.87 -5.50
N ARG A 135 -60.35 10.72 -5.54
CA ARG A 135 -60.25 12.06 -6.15
C ARG A 135 -59.23 12.95 -5.45
N LYS A 136 -59.09 12.83 -4.12
CA LYS A 136 -58.08 13.55 -3.33
C LYS A 136 -56.66 13.01 -3.55
N GLU A 137 -56.51 11.69 -3.65
CA GLU A 137 -55.24 11.00 -3.87
C GLU A 137 -54.74 11.22 -5.31
N ALA A 138 -55.60 11.13 -6.32
CA ALA A 138 -55.27 11.49 -7.70
C ALA A 138 -54.90 12.99 -7.84
N ALA A 139 -55.53 13.89 -7.07
CA ALA A 139 -55.14 15.29 -7.02
C ALA A 139 -53.78 15.51 -6.34
N LEU A 140 -53.47 14.73 -5.30
CA LEU A 140 -52.15 14.73 -4.64
C LEU A 140 -51.06 14.14 -5.56
N GLN A 141 -51.33 13.03 -6.25
CA GLN A 141 -50.42 12.43 -7.23
C GLN A 141 -50.08 13.43 -8.35
N LYS A 142 -51.08 14.04 -8.99
CA LYS A 142 -50.87 15.08 -10.01
C LYS A 142 -50.10 16.30 -9.48
N ARG A 143 -50.25 16.64 -8.20
CA ARG A 143 -49.38 17.64 -7.54
C ARG A 143 -47.94 17.13 -7.41
N PHE A 144 -47.73 15.93 -6.89
CA PHE A 144 -46.39 15.35 -6.71
C PHE A 144 -45.65 15.16 -8.04
N GLU A 145 -46.35 14.74 -9.11
CA GLU A 145 -45.82 14.66 -10.48
C GLU A 145 -45.37 16.04 -10.99
N ARG A 146 -46.20 17.06 -10.82
CA ARG A 146 -45.85 18.45 -11.18
C ARG A 146 -44.67 18.97 -10.37
N GLU A 147 -44.66 18.70 -9.07
CA GLU A 147 -43.58 19.12 -8.16
C GLU A 147 -42.25 18.38 -8.49
N ALA A 148 -42.31 17.09 -8.82
CA ALA A 148 -41.17 16.31 -9.27
C ALA A 148 -40.67 16.75 -10.66
N ARG A 149 -41.57 17.12 -11.59
CA ARG A 149 -41.21 17.68 -12.90
C ARG A 149 -40.55 19.05 -12.76
N LEU A 150 -41.04 19.92 -11.88
CA LEU A 150 -40.39 21.19 -11.56
C LEU A 150 -39.01 20.97 -10.93
N LYS A 151 -38.90 20.13 -9.89
CA LYS A 151 -37.59 19.76 -9.28
C LYS A 151 -36.61 19.11 -10.27
N LYS A 152 -37.07 18.46 -11.34
CA LYS A 152 -36.22 18.00 -12.44
C LYS A 152 -35.75 19.16 -13.33
N LEU A 153 -36.66 20.02 -13.76
CA LEU A 153 -36.36 21.20 -14.60
C LEU A 153 -35.45 22.21 -13.88
N ASP A 154 -35.64 22.43 -12.58
CA ASP A 154 -34.80 23.34 -11.79
C ASP A 154 -33.41 22.74 -11.53
N LYS A 155 -33.29 21.41 -11.39
CA LYS A 155 -32.00 20.72 -11.39
C LYS A 155 -31.29 20.78 -12.75
N GLN A 156 -32.03 20.66 -13.85
CA GLN A 156 -31.46 20.83 -15.19
C GLN A 156 -30.95 22.25 -15.38
N ARG A 157 -31.74 23.27 -14.99
CA ARG A 157 -31.26 24.67 -14.98
C ARG A 157 -29.96 24.85 -14.18
N GLN A 158 -29.82 24.18 -13.04
CA GLN A 158 -28.59 24.21 -12.23
C GLN A 158 -27.40 23.42 -12.82
N THR A 159 -27.62 22.50 -13.76
CA THR A 159 -26.53 21.84 -14.52
C THR A 159 -26.19 22.58 -15.81
N ASP A 160 -27.18 23.27 -16.37
CA ASP A 160 -27.12 23.99 -17.63
C ASP A 160 -26.75 25.48 -17.43
N GLU A 161 -26.55 25.91 -16.18
CA GLU A 161 -26.09 27.25 -15.79
C GLU A 161 -24.60 27.39 -16.12
N GLU A 162 -24.29 28.16 -17.17
CA GLU A 162 -22.91 28.36 -17.62
C GLU A 162 -22.05 29.00 -16.51
N LEU A 163 -20.94 28.33 -16.19
CA LEU A 163 -20.06 28.73 -15.09
C LEU A 163 -19.40 30.08 -15.38
N CYS A 164 -19.35 30.94 -14.35
CA CYS A 164 -18.65 32.21 -14.45
C CYS A 164 -17.17 31.99 -14.77
N HIS A 165 -16.53 32.94 -15.47
CA HIS A 165 -15.09 32.90 -15.76
C HIS A 165 -14.26 32.61 -14.51
N LEU A 166 -14.61 33.24 -13.38
CA LEU A 166 -13.97 33.03 -12.08
C LEU A 166 -14.16 31.60 -11.54
N ASP A 167 -15.31 30.96 -11.79
CA ASP A 167 -15.56 29.57 -11.41
C ASP A 167 -14.79 28.58 -12.31
N VAL A 168 -14.64 28.91 -13.60
CA VAL A 168 -13.81 28.15 -14.54
C VAL A 168 -12.32 28.25 -14.16
N GLU A 169 -11.84 29.44 -13.81
CA GLU A 169 -10.49 29.65 -13.28
C GLU A 169 -10.29 28.95 -11.93
N ALA A 170 -11.27 29.01 -11.02
CA ALA A 170 -11.22 28.30 -9.74
C ALA A 170 -11.18 26.78 -9.94
N LYS A 171 -11.97 26.23 -10.87
CA LYS A 171 -11.92 24.81 -11.27
C LYS A 171 -10.58 24.43 -11.86
N LEU A 172 -10.07 25.19 -12.83
CA LEU A 172 -8.77 24.94 -13.46
C LEU A 172 -7.62 24.98 -12.41
N ASN A 173 -7.67 25.91 -11.47
CA ASN A 173 -6.70 26.00 -10.38
C ASN A 173 -6.82 24.82 -9.39
N ALA A 174 -8.05 24.39 -9.06
CA ALA A 174 -8.27 23.20 -8.24
C ALA A 174 -7.81 21.90 -8.94
N GLU A 175 -8.08 21.76 -10.24
CA GLU A 175 -7.63 20.63 -11.06
C GLU A 175 -6.11 20.59 -11.19
N ASN A 176 -5.46 21.74 -11.42
CA ASN A 176 -4.00 21.87 -11.42
C ASN A 176 -3.40 21.53 -10.05
N LEU A 177 -4.02 21.95 -8.95
CA LEU A 177 -3.60 21.61 -7.59
C LEU A 177 -3.74 20.10 -7.31
N LEU A 178 -4.87 19.50 -7.72
CA LEU A 178 -5.10 18.06 -7.62
C LEU A 178 -4.15 17.25 -8.50
N ALA A 179 -3.83 17.72 -9.71
CA ALA A 179 -2.84 17.11 -10.59
C ALA A 179 -1.42 17.18 -9.98
N LYS A 180 -1.04 18.33 -9.40
CA LYS A 180 0.24 18.49 -8.69
C LYS A 180 0.32 17.60 -7.44
N ALA A 181 -0.79 17.43 -6.72
CA ALA A 181 -0.90 16.51 -5.57
C ALA A 181 -1.00 15.02 -5.96
N LYS A 182 -1.37 14.69 -7.20
CA LYS A 182 -1.22 13.34 -7.78
C LYS A 182 0.25 13.10 -8.15
N LYS A 183 0.86 13.98 -8.94
CA LYS A 183 2.29 13.89 -9.33
C LYS A 183 3.22 13.72 -8.13
N LYS A 184 3.05 14.51 -7.06
CA LYS A 184 3.84 14.33 -5.83
C LYS A 184 3.71 12.93 -5.25
N ARG A 185 2.49 12.40 -5.11
CA ARG A 185 2.28 11.03 -4.60
C ARG A 185 2.87 9.95 -5.53
N GLU A 186 2.83 10.16 -6.84
CA GLU A 186 3.48 9.31 -7.85
C GLU A 186 5.02 9.38 -7.76
N GLU A 187 5.59 10.51 -7.31
CA GLU A 187 7.02 10.70 -7.02
C GLU A 187 7.44 10.16 -5.64
N ASP A 188 6.51 10.18 -4.66
CA ASP A 188 6.68 9.67 -3.30
C ASP A 188 6.64 8.13 -3.22
N GLU A 189 6.32 7.42 -4.30
CA GLU A 189 6.43 5.95 -4.37
C GLU A 189 7.90 5.50 -4.46
N ASP A 190 8.34 4.58 -3.59
CA ASP A 190 9.76 4.20 -3.48
C ASP A 190 10.33 3.58 -4.78
N ARG A 191 9.50 2.85 -5.53
CA ARG A 191 9.83 2.32 -6.87
C ARG A 191 10.13 3.43 -7.88
N ILE A 192 9.57 4.62 -7.69
CA ILE A 192 9.80 5.82 -8.50
C ILE A 192 10.93 6.69 -7.93
N LYS A 193 11.14 6.72 -6.61
CA LYS A 193 12.34 7.35 -5.99
C LYS A 193 13.63 6.70 -6.48
N TYR A 194 13.73 5.37 -6.42
CA TYR A 194 14.89 4.63 -6.94
C TYR A 194 15.08 4.80 -8.46
N LEU A 195 13.98 4.96 -9.21
CA LEU A 195 14.06 5.33 -10.63
C LEU A 195 14.61 6.76 -10.82
N ASN A 196 14.21 7.73 -9.99
CA ASN A 196 14.72 9.11 -10.05
C ASN A 196 16.23 9.16 -9.77
N GLU A 197 16.71 8.37 -8.80
CA GLU A 197 18.14 8.21 -8.48
C GLU A 197 18.93 7.72 -9.71
N VAL A 198 18.49 6.62 -10.33
CA VAL A 198 19.09 6.06 -11.55
C VAL A 198 18.98 7.01 -12.77
N ILE A 199 17.92 7.82 -12.84
CA ILE A 199 17.78 8.91 -13.83
C ILE A 199 18.81 10.03 -13.57
N GLN A 200 19.09 10.35 -12.31
CA GLN A 200 20.07 11.36 -11.92
C GLN A 200 21.50 10.88 -12.17
N GLU A 201 21.82 9.61 -11.90
CA GLU A 201 23.08 8.98 -12.31
C GLU A 201 23.27 9.05 -13.84
N ALA A 202 22.24 8.69 -14.62
CA ALA A 202 22.27 8.75 -16.07
C ALA A 202 22.54 10.17 -16.60
N LYS A 203 21.93 11.20 -15.98
CA LYS A 203 22.22 12.62 -16.28
C LYS A 203 23.67 12.99 -15.96
N CYS A 204 24.16 12.63 -14.78
CA CYS A 204 25.55 12.87 -14.39
C CYS A 204 26.55 12.18 -15.33
N HIS A 205 26.22 11.00 -15.85
CA HIS A 205 27.06 10.28 -16.82
C HIS A 205 27.03 10.88 -18.22
N ALA A 206 25.87 11.36 -18.70
CA ALA A 206 25.79 12.10 -19.96
C ALA A 206 26.59 13.40 -19.92
N ILE A 207 26.48 14.17 -18.83
CA ILE A 207 27.26 15.41 -18.61
C ILE A 207 28.76 15.12 -18.54
N ARG A 208 29.17 14.05 -17.84
CA ARG A 208 30.58 13.66 -17.72
C ARG A 208 31.20 13.27 -19.06
N ASP A 209 30.49 12.46 -19.87
CA ASP A 209 31.02 12.03 -21.17
C ASP A 209 31.13 13.23 -22.15
N ALA A 210 30.19 14.19 -22.09
CA ALA A 210 30.29 15.46 -22.84
C ALA A 210 31.49 16.32 -22.40
N GLN A 211 31.68 16.52 -21.09
CA GLN A 211 32.86 17.23 -20.55
C GLN A 211 34.18 16.55 -20.90
N LEU A 212 34.20 15.22 -21.06
CA LEU A 212 35.37 14.48 -21.53
C LEU A 212 35.62 14.63 -23.03
N GLU A 213 34.61 15.01 -23.82
CA GLU A 213 34.73 15.34 -25.24
C GLU A 213 35.19 16.80 -25.44
N GLU A 214 34.56 17.76 -24.74
CA GLU A 214 35.02 19.15 -24.64
C GLU A 214 36.50 19.23 -24.22
N LYS A 215 36.90 18.44 -23.22
CA LYS A 215 38.29 18.38 -22.73
C LYS A 215 39.27 17.74 -23.73
N LYS A 216 38.80 16.95 -24.71
CA LYS A 216 39.64 16.46 -25.82
C LYS A 216 39.79 17.53 -26.90
N GLN A 217 38.72 18.23 -27.24
CA GLN A 217 38.74 19.36 -28.19
C GLN A 217 39.69 20.44 -27.69
N MET A 218 39.47 20.96 -26.47
CA MET A 218 40.36 21.91 -25.79
C MET A 218 41.85 21.50 -25.81
N LYS A 219 42.15 20.20 -25.67
CA LYS A 219 43.53 19.69 -25.74
C LYS A 219 44.11 19.68 -27.14
N HIS A 220 43.29 19.38 -28.15
CA HIS A 220 43.68 19.43 -29.56
C HIS A 220 43.91 20.88 -29.99
N ASP A 221 43.01 21.78 -29.59
CA ASP A 221 43.08 23.21 -29.90
C ASP A 221 44.36 23.82 -29.30
N VAL A 222 44.61 23.59 -28.00
CA VAL A 222 45.87 23.99 -27.33
C VAL A 222 47.09 23.43 -28.04
N ALA A 223 47.12 22.13 -28.35
CA ALA A 223 48.27 21.52 -29.05
C ALA A 223 48.49 22.09 -30.47
N SER A 224 47.43 22.53 -31.15
CA SER A 224 47.55 23.15 -32.47
C SER A 224 48.08 24.59 -32.42
N GLU A 225 47.69 25.37 -31.42
CA GLU A 225 48.28 26.69 -31.17
C GLU A 225 49.72 26.58 -30.61
N GLU A 226 50.03 25.56 -29.80
CA GLU A 226 51.41 25.25 -29.37
C GLU A 226 52.33 24.97 -30.57
N MET A 227 51.93 24.08 -31.50
CA MET A 227 52.70 23.82 -32.72
C MET A 227 52.89 25.09 -33.58
N ARG A 228 51.86 25.92 -33.70
CA ARG A 228 51.92 27.21 -34.43
C ARG A 228 52.88 28.21 -33.77
N LEU A 229 52.93 28.26 -32.44
CA LEU A 229 53.88 29.09 -31.69
C LEU A 229 55.32 28.58 -31.89
N ASP A 230 55.54 27.26 -31.84
CA ASP A 230 56.83 26.64 -32.12
C ASP A 230 57.30 26.91 -33.56
N GLU A 231 56.41 26.86 -34.56
CA GLU A 231 56.73 27.23 -35.94
C GLU A 231 57.18 28.69 -36.08
N MET A 232 56.53 29.62 -35.37
CA MET A 232 56.94 31.04 -35.37
C MET A 232 58.29 31.23 -34.66
N MET A 233 58.52 30.57 -33.52
CA MET A 233 59.82 30.61 -32.83
C MET A 233 60.94 29.97 -33.66
N GLU A 234 60.66 28.90 -34.40
CA GLU A 234 61.55 28.30 -35.40
C GLU A 234 61.91 29.28 -36.52
N ILE A 235 60.93 30.04 -37.03
CA ILE A 235 61.15 31.08 -38.05
C ILE A 235 62.05 32.19 -37.50
N ASP A 236 61.76 32.72 -36.30
CA ASP A 236 62.56 33.78 -35.70
C ASP A 236 63.99 33.31 -35.35
N ARG A 237 64.15 32.07 -34.88
CA ARG A 237 65.46 31.44 -34.70
C ARG A 237 66.24 31.36 -36.01
N LYS A 238 65.61 30.95 -37.11
CA LYS A 238 66.21 30.90 -38.46
C LYS A 238 66.49 32.30 -39.03
N ASN A 239 65.75 33.32 -38.61
CA ASN A 239 66.00 34.72 -38.98
C ASN A 239 67.21 35.28 -38.22
N ALA A 240 67.28 35.06 -36.90
CA ALA A 240 68.40 35.47 -36.06
C ALA A 240 69.73 34.83 -36.51
N ILE A 241 69.72 33.54 -36.86
CA ILE A 241 70.89 32.85 -37.43
C ILE A 241 71.33 33.50 -38.75
N ARG A 242 70.41 33.76 -39.69
CA ARG A 242 70.73 34.43 -40.97
C ARG A 242 71.34 35.82 -40.78
N VAL A 243 70.80 36.62 -39.85
CA VAL A 243 71.37 37.93 -39.51
C VAL A 243 72.79 37.81 -38.93
N GLN A 244 73.03 36.82 -38.08
CA GLN A 244 74.37 36.57 -37.52
C GLN A 244 75.37 36.07 -38.59
N GLU A 245 74.92 35.20 -39.51
CA GLU A 245 75.71 34.76 -40.67
C GLU A 245 76.07 35.94 -41.59
N GLU A 246 75.14 36.87 -41.84
CA GLU A 246 75.44 38.10 -42.57
C GLU A 246 76.51 38.96 -41.88
N ILE A 247 76.40 39.16 -40.56
CA ILE A 247 77.38 39.92 -39.77
C ILE A 247 78.76 39.24 -39.84
N GLU A 248 78.82 37.92 -39.69
CA GLU A 248 80.06 37.17 -39.86
C GLU A 248 80.62 37.26 -41.27
N ASN A 249 79.78 37.19 -42.30
CA ASN A 249 80.22 37.26 -43.68
C ASN A 249 80.77 38.65 -44.04
N ARG A 250 80.18 39.73 -43.50
CA ARG A 250 80.75 41.09 -43.58
C ARG A 250 82.11 41.17 -42.88
N ARG A 251 82.24 40.66 -41.65
CA ARG A 251 83.54 40.58 -40.94
C ARG A 251 84.58 39.76 -41.71
N LYS A 252 84.19 38.63 -42.34
CA LYS A 252 85.06 37.79 -43.19
C LYS A 252 85.48 38.54 -44.47
N GLN A 253 84.63 39.40 -45.04
CA GLN A 253 84.97 40.28 -46.16
C GLN A 253 85.94 41.40 -45.74
N GLU A 254 85.68 42.07 -44.61
CA GLU A 254 86.57 43.09 -44.03
C GLU A 254 87.97 42.53 -43.75
N LEU A 255 88.06 41.34 -43.13
CA LEU A 255 89.32 40.64 -42.90
C LEU A 255 90.05 40.27 -44.20
N ARG A 256 89.32 39.88 -45.26
CA ARG A 256 89.92 39.65 -46.59
C ARG A 256 90.47 40.93 -47.21
N LEU A 257 89.73 42.04 -47.12
CA LEU A 257 90.18 43.35 -47.61
C LEU A 257 91.41 43.87 -46.83
N GLY A 258 91.44 43.64 -45.51
CA GLY A 258 92.63 43.90 -44.69
C GLY A 258 93.83 43.03 -45.08
N ALA A 259 93.61 41.74 -45.32
CA ALA A 259 94.67 40.83 -45.76
C ALA A 259 95.21 41.15 -47.17
N VAL A 260 94.38 41.67 -48.07
CA VAL A 260 94.82 42.19 -49.38
C VAL A 260 95.72 43.42 -49.19
N LYS A 261 95.29 44.41 -48.41
CA LYS A 261 96.10 45.61 -48.11
C LYS A 261 97.43 45.30 -47.42
N LEU A 262 97.47 44.31 -46.54
CA LEU A 262 98.72 43.85 -45.92
C LEU A 262 99.65 43.17 -46.94
N ARG A 263 99.11 42.44 -47.93
CA ARG A 263 99.92 41.89 -49.05
C ARG A 263 100.46 42.99 -49.94
N GLU A 264 99.65 43.99 -50.29
CA GLU A 264 100.07 45.17 -51.07
C GLU A 264 101.23 45.91 -50.37
N GLN A 265 101.13 46.10 -49.04
CA GLN A 265 102.20 46.68 -48.22
C GLN A 265 103.47 45.80 -48.18
N ILE A 266 103.33 44.47 -48.14
CA ILE A 266 104.47 43.55 -48.20
C ILE A 266 105.16 43.67 -49.57
N THR A 267 104.41 43.65 -50.67
CA THR A 267 104.98 43.80 -52.03
C THR A 267 105.65 45.16 -52.22
N GLU A 268 105.05 46.26 -51.74
CA GLU A 268 105.70 47.58 -51.74
C GLU A 268 107.02 47.57 -50.96
N MET A 269 107.06 46.92 -49.79
CA MET A 269 108.26 46.82 -48.97
C MET A 269 109.31 45.89 -49.58
N GLU A 270 108.91 44.87 -50.33
CA GLU A 270 109.80 44.01 -51.10
C GLU A 270 110.37 44.72 -52.32
N GLU A 271 109.58 45.50 -53.07
CA GLU A 271 110.08 46.39 -54.13
C GLU A 271 111.02 47.48 -53.61
N ARG A 272 110.76 48.03 -52.42
CA ARG A 272 111.66 49.00 -51.76
C ARG A 272 112.97 48.33 -51.34
N LYS A 273 112.91 47.10 -50.79
CA LYS A 273 114.11 46.28 -50.50
C LYS A 273 114.88 45.95 -51.79
N LEU A 274 114.20 45.56 -52.87
CA LEU A 274 114.81 45.24 -54.15
C LEU A 274 115.56 46.46 -54.71
N ARG A 275 114.93 47.64 -54.73
CA ARG A 275 115.60 48.90 -55.10
C ARG A 275 116.79 49.26 -54.20
N GLN A 276 116.75 48.93 -52.91
CA GLN A 276 117.90 49.08 -52.01
C GLN A 276 119.00 48.04 -52.27
N ILE A 277 118.64 46.82 -52.67
CA ILE A 277 119.59 45.79 -53.10
C ILE A 277 120.25 46.23 -54.41
N GLU A 278 119.50 46.64 -55.43
CA GLU A 278 120.07 47.16 -56.68
C GLU A 278 121.00 48.38 -56.44
N ALA A 279 120.65 49.27 -55.51
CA ALA A 279 121.50 50.40 -55.15
C ALA A 279 122.83 49.92 -54.54
N LYS A 280 122.77 48.98 -53.60
CA LYS A 280 123.96 48.32 -53.04
C LYS A 280 124.71 47.46 -54.06
N GLU A 281 124.05 46.89 -55.05
CA GLU A 281 124.69 46.16 -56.14
C GLU A 281 125.47 47.13 -57.03
N ARG A 282 124.89 48.28 -57.41
CA ARG A 282 125.60 49.36 -58.10
C ARG A 282 126.76 49.96 -57.30
N GLU A 283 126.70 49.93 -55.97
CA GLU A 283 127.82 50.30 -55.09
C GLU A 283 128.88 49.19 -55.01
N THR A 284 128.47 47.93 -54.79
CA THR A 284 129.39 46.79 -54.76
C THR A 284 129.98 46.48 -56.14
N GLU A 285 129.38 46.90 -57.25
CA GLU A 285 130.01 46.86 -58.57
C GLU A 285 131.12 47.89 -58.73
N LYS A 286 131.02 49.07 -58.10
CA LYS A 286 132.12 50.05 -58.04
C LYS A 286 133.24 49.50 -57.17
N LEU A 287 132.89 49.06 -55.96
CA LEU A 287 133.83 48.40 -55.05
C LEU A 287 134.44 47.13 -55.67
N LYS A 288 133.72 46.35 -56.47
CA LYS A 288 134.28 45.22 -57.24
C LYS A 288 135.23 45.68 -58.33
N LYS A 289 134.96 46.78 -59.05
CA LYS A 289 135.89 47.32 -60.05
C LYS A 289 137.16 47.88 -59.42
N GLU A 290 137.07 48.40 -58.19
CA GLU A 290 138.22 48.80 -57.35
C GLU A 290 138.96 47.56 -56.82
N ILE A 291 138.23 46.57 -56.30
CA ILE A 291 138.77 45.29 -55.80
C ILE A 291 139.34 44.41 -56.92
N GLU A 292 138.87 44.52 -58.17
CA GLU A 292 139.43 43.87 -59.38
C GLU A 292 140.65 44.61 -59.94
N GLN A 293 140.94 45.83 -59.45
CA GLN A 293 142.25 46.45 -59.62
C GLN A 293 143.19 45.86 -58.57
N MET A 294 142.80 45.85 -57.29
CA MET A 294 143.58 45.23 -56.20
C MET A 294 143.85 43.73 -56.41
N PHE A 295 142.90 42.93 -56.92
CA PHE A 295 143.11 41.49 -57.13
C PHE A 295 144.08 41.19 -58.28
N LYS A 296 144.30 42.12 -59.22
CA LYS A 296 145.37 41.97 -60.21
C LYS A 296 146.74 42.18 -59.56
N GLU A 297 146.80 42.96 -58.49
CA GLU A 297 147.99 43.11 -57.64
C GLU A 297 148.18 41.89 -56.69
N ASP A 298 147.10 41.29 -56.20
CA ASP A 298 147.11 40.14 -55.27
C ASP A 298 147.24 38.74 -55.93
N GLU A 299 146.75 38.53 -57.16
CA GLU A 299 146.91 37.23 -57.86
C GLU A 299 148.37 36.93 -58.23
N GLU A 300 149.18 37.98 -58.44
CA GLU A 300 150.65 37.90 -58.52
C GLU A 300 151.29 37.36 -57.21
N ILE A 301 150.53 37.30 -56.11
CA ILE A 301 150.95 36.80 -54.79
C ILE A 301 150.36 35.41 -54.50
N ALA A 302 149.10 35.15 -54.85
CA ALA A 302 148.33 34.01 -54.34
C ALA A 302 148.68 32.63 -54.94
N LEU A 303 149.24 32.55 -56.16
CA LEU A 303 149.63 31.30 -56.84
C LEU A 303 150.61 30.42 -56.03
N LYS A 304 151.24 30.97 -55.00
CA LYS A 304 152.44 30.43 -54.30
C LYS A 304 152.13 29.40 -53.18
N LYS A 305 150.94 28.75 -53.13
CA LYS A 305 150.50 28.00 -51.91
C LYS A 305 149.80 26.61 -52.01
N LYS A 306 148.91 26.33 -52.96
CA LYS A 306 147.65 25.58 -52.66
C LYS A 306 147.65 24.03 -52.59
N GLU A 307 148.68 23.30 -52.99
CA GLU A 307 148.57 21.86 -53.37
C GLU A 307 148.43 20.79 -52.24
N LYS A 308 147.86 21.09 -51.05
CA LYS A 308 148.32 20.43 -49.80
C LYS A 308 147.29 19.90 -48.77
N GLN A 309 146.00 19.68 -49.08
CA GLN A 309 145.00 19.11 -48.13
C GLN A 309 143.89 18.23 -48.76
N ILE A 310 143.32 17.28 -47.99
CA ILE A 310 142.06 16.55 -48.29
C ILE A 310 141.30 16.11 -46.99
N ALA A 311 140.51 15.02 -46.96
CA ALA A 311 139.36 14.82 -46.05
C ALA A 311 139.23 13.42 -45.36
N LEU A 312 138.29 13.31 -44.40
CA LEU A 312 137.86 12.14 -43.59
C LEU A 312 136.37 12.33 -43.17
N ARG A 313 135.53 11.30 -42.86
CA ARG A 313 134.05 11.52 -42.86
C ARG A 313 133.03 10.79 -41.91
N GLU A 314 132.56 9.56 -42.14
CA GLU A 314 131.11 9.18 -41.98
C GLU A 314 130.65 8.37 -40.73
N GLU A 315 131.42 7.36 -40.29
CA GLU A 315 130.84 6.02 -40.04
C GLU A 315 129.95 5.77 -38.76
N LEU A 316 128.62 6.03 -38.81
CA LEU A 316 127.61 5.64 -37.78
C LEU A 316 126.19 5.32 -38.37
N LEU A 317 125.33 4.50 -37.69
CA LEU A 317 123.92 4.28 -38.13
C LEU A 317 122.82 3.82 -37.10
N GLU A 318 122.49 2.52 -36.95
CA GLU A 318 121.08 2.02 -37.06
C GLU A 318 120.04 2.08 -35.89
N ALA A 319 120.31 1.43 -34.75
CA ALA A 319 119.54 0.22 -34.35
C ALA A 319 118.12 0.35 -33.70
N CYS A 320 117.33 1.39 -34.00
CA CYS A 320 116.29 1.93 -33.11
C CYS A 320 114.85 1.32 -33.10
N GLN A 321 114.55 0.12 -33.61
CA GLN A 321 113.17 -0.21 -34.10
C GLN A 321 112.14 -0.96 -33.18
N LYS A 322 112.32 -1.17 -31.87
CA LYS A 322 111.56 -2.22 -31.11
C LYS A 322 110.31 -1.77 -30.28
N MET A 323 109.12 -1.94 -30.84
CA MET A 323 107.76 -1.57 -30.34
C MET A 323 106.96 -2.75 -29.71
N SER A 324 105.86 -2.65 -28.91
CA SER A 324 105.14 -1.57 -28.16
C SER A 324 103.80 -2.05 -27.49
N LYS A 325 103.28 -3.24 -27.81
CA LYS A 325 101.85 -3.54 -28.11
C LYS A 325 100.78 -3.70 -26.96
N MET A 326 100.98 -3.27 -25.71
CA MET A 326 100.26 -3.87 -24.54
C MET A 326 98.97 -3.17 -23.99
N LYS A 327 97.96 -2.76 -24.78
CA LYS A 327 96.96 -1.75 -24.29
C LYS A 327 95.41 -1.97 -24.43
N ILE A 328 94.87 -3.19 -24.60
CA ILE A 328 93.49 -3.37 -25.14
C ILE A 328 92.35 -3.85 -24.16
N LEU A 329 92.63 -4.54 -23.05
CA LEU A 329 91.65 -5.45 -22.39
C LEU A 329 90.56 -4.87 -21.43
N LYS A 330 90.09 -3.62 -21.56
CA LYS A 330 89.36 -2.94 -20.45
C LYS A 330 87.82 -2.80 -20.50
N LEU A 331 87.09 -3.42 -21.43
CA LEU A 331 85.78 -2.89 -21.89
C LEU A 331 84.54 -3.83 -21.84
N GLN A 332 84.33 -4.67 -20.80
CA GLN A 332 83.33 -5.76 -20.88
C GLN A 332 82.35 -6.02 -19.69
N GLN A 333 82.29 -5.22 -18.61
CA GLN A 333 81.53 -5.61 -17.40
C GLN A 333 80.19 -4.89 -17.11
N GLU A 334 79.84 -3.80 -17.81
CA GLU A 334 78.73 -2.90 -17.40
C GLU A 334 77.39 -3.16 -18.15
N LYS A 335 76.80 -4.37 -18.05
CA LYS A 335 75.61 -4.75 -18.86
C LYS A 335 74.50 -5.59 -18.18
N LEU A 336 74.39 -5.60 -16.84
CA LEU A 336 73.61 -6.64 -16.14
C LEU A 336 72.62 -6.22 -15.02
N GLU A 337 72.16 -4.96 -14.93
CA GLU A 337 71.36 -4.51 -13.75
C GLU A 337 69.85 -4.23 -13.97
N GLU A 338 69.36 -3.90 -15.17
CA GLU A 338 68.04 -3.25 -15.31
C GLU A 338 66.94 -4.05 -16.06
N LYS A 339 66.38 -5.12 -15.47
CA LYS A 339 65.10 -5.73 -15.92
C LYS A 339 64.23 -6.33 -14.78
N ASN A 340 62.91 -6.23 -14.95
CA ASN A 340 61.85 -7.02 -14.30
C ASN A 340 61.49 -6.73 -12.81
N VAL A 341 61.18 -5.47 -12.47
CA VAL A 341 60.65 -5.05 -11.14
C VAL A 341 59.13 -4.73 -11.16
N LEU A 342 58.37 -5.19 -12.17
CA LEU A 342 57.09 -4.56 -12.54
C LEU A 342 55.77 -5.39 -12.43
N GLU A 343 55.79 -6.70 -12.21
CA GLU A 343 54.57 -7.52 -12.47
C GLU A 343 53.95 -8.27 -11.26
N PHE A 344 54.70 -8.59 -10.19
CA PHE A 344 54.19 -9.52 -9.15
C PHE A 344 53.15 -8.92 -8.17
N CYS A 345 53.02 -7.60 -8.09
CA CYS A 345 52.21 -6.93 -7.06
C CYS A 345 50.71 -6.79 -7.37
N LYS A 346 50.16 -7.45 -8.39
CA LYS A 346 48.76 -7.25 -8.84
C LYS A 346 47.81 -8.45 -8.69
N GLU A 347 48.28 -9.69 -8.52
CA GLU A 347 47.41 -10.89 -8.56
C GLU A 347 47.06 -11.52 -7.20
N LYS A 348 47.48 -10.92 -6.08
CA LYS A 348 47.26 -11.49 -4.73
C LYS A 348 46.04 -10.93 -3.98
N ALA A 349 45.52 -9.76 -4.36
CA ALA A 349 44.53 -9.03 -3.54
C ALA A 349 43.07 -9.50 -3.70
N GLU A 350 42.71 -10.17 -4.79
CA GLU A 350 41.28 -10.35 -5.18
C GLU A 350 40.70 -11.75 -4.92
N ARG A 351 41.46 -12.67 -4.29
CA ARG A 351 41.12 -14.11 -4.27
C ARG A 351 40.71 -14.70 -2.91
N GLU A 352 40.86 -13.96 -1.81
CA GLU A 352 40.60 -14.47 -0.45
C GLU A 352 39.30 -13.92 0.18
N ALA A 353 38.76 -12.80 -0.33
CA ALA A 353 37.51 -12.17 0.11
C ALA A 353 36.21 -12.94 -0.23
N GLN A 354 36.30 -14.25 -0.47
CA GLN A 354 35.17 -15.11 -0.88
C GLN A 354 34.88 -16.27 0.10
N GLN A 355 35.65 -16.41 1.19
CA GLN A 355 35.50 -17.53 2.14
C GLN A 355 34.66 -17.21 3.39
N GLU A 356 34.44 -15.93 3.74
CA GLU A 356 33.71 -15.55 4.95
C GLU A 356 32.17 -15.75 4.87
N ILE A 357 31.65 -16.09 3.69
CA ILE A 357 30.21 -16.34 3.44
C ILE A 357 29.75 -17.71 3.98
N GLU A 358 30.68 -18.61 4.35
CA GLU A 358 30.37 -19.99 4.77
C GLU A 358 29.73 -20.10 6.18
N LEU A 359 29.86 -19.08 7.04
CA LEU A 359 29.42 -19.15 8.45
C LEU A 359 27.92 -18.97 8.69
N GLU A 360 27.11 -18.75 7.65
CA GLU A 360 25.65 -18.55 7.77
C GLU A 360 24.84 -19.87 7.77
N LYS A 361 25.51 -21.03 7.70
CA LYS A 361 24.88 -22.36 7.56
C LYS A 361 24.46 -23.06 8.87
N LEU A 362 24.81 -22.53 10.05
CA LEU A 362 24.61 -23.23 11.35
C LEU A 362 23.29 -22.88 12.08
N ARG A 363 22.25 -22.42 11.37
CA ARG A 363 21.01 -21.89 12.00
C ARG A 363 19.72 -22.69 11.74
N ILE A 364 19.76 -23.79 10.97
CA ILE A 364 18.56 -24.47 10.45
C ILE A 364 18.63 -26.01 10.60
N MET A 365 18.95 -26.52 11.80
CA MET A 365 19.09 -27.98 12.05
C MET A 365 18.62 -28.49 13.43
N LYS A 366 17.88 -27.70 14.23
CA LYS A 366 17.41 -28.11 15.58
C LYS A 366 16.00 -27.62 15.95
N GLU A 367 15.03 -27.76 15.06
CA GLU A 367 13.62 -27.48 15.39
C GLU A 367 12.66 -28.46 14.70
N GLN A 368 12.03 -29.34 15.50
CA GLN A 368 10.94 -30.30 15.20
C GLN A 368 11.30 -31.71 14.67
N GLU A 369 11.57 -32.67 15.58
CA GLU A 369 11.18 -34.09 15.37
C GLU A 369 10.91 -34.91 16.66
N VAL A 370 10.58 -34.26 17.79
CA VAL A 370 10.21 -34.96 19.05
C VAL A 370 8.77 -34.61 19.41
N GLY A 371 7.81 -35.22 18.72
CA GLY A 371 6.43 -34.72 18.73
C GLY A 371 5.28 -35.69 18.42
N ARG A 372 5.49 -37.02 18.31
CA ARG A 372 4.38 -38.01 18.24
C ARG A 372 4.81 -39.48 18.40
N ILE A 373 3.89 -40.28 18.95
CA ILE A 373 3.81 -41.77 18.94
C ILE A 373 4.86 -42.54 19.79
N ARG A 374 4.44 -42.86 21.03
CA ARG A 374 4.61 -44.15 21.78
C ARG A 374 3.92 -43.95 23.14
N ALA A 375 2.60 -44.03 23.29
CA ALA A 375 1.58 -44.74 22.51
C ALA A 375 1.75 -46.29 22.50
N GLN A 376 2.36 -46.86 23.54
CA GLN A 376 2.50 -48.31 23.77
C GLN A 376 2.43 -48.69 25.26
N GLN A 377 1.37 -48.29 25.97
CA GLN A 377 1.11 -48.69 27.38
C GLN A 377 -0.38 -49.01 27.62
N GLU A 378 -0.91 -50.03 26.94
CA GLU A 378 -2.33 -50.43 27.03
C GLU A 378 -2.50 -51.97 26.92
N ARG A 379 -1.80 -52.73 27.78
CA ARG A 379 -1.88 -54.21 27.88
C ARG A 379 -1.59 -54.72 29.30
N ALA A 380 -2.48 -54.49 30.26
CA ALA A 380 -2.23 -54.83 31.66
C ALA A 380 -3.50 -55.10 32.51
N LEU A 381 -4.56 -55.72 31.95
CA LEU A 381 -5.90 -55.65 32.55
C LEU A 381 -6.82 -56.91 32.44
N ASP A 382 -6.30 -58.14 32.42
CA ASP A 382 -7.13 -59.35 32.13
C ASP A 382 -6.78 -60.66 32.90
N GLU A 383 -6.69 -60.65 34.25
CA GLU A 383 -6.40 -61.87 35.05
C GLU A 383 -7.20 -62.01 36.37
N ARG A 384 -8.54 -62.19 36.35
CA ARG A 384 -9.29 -62.37 37.64
C ARG A 384 -10.62 -63.17 37.66
N ALA A 385 -10.91 -64.04 36.70
CA ALA A 385 -12.28 -64.56 36.49
C ALA A 385 -12.69 -65.89 37.19
N GLU A 386 -11.79 -66.81 37.54
CA GLU A 386 -12.12 -68.25 37.56
C GLU A 386 -12.12 -68.98 38.93
N ARG A 387 -13.04 -68.73 39.89
CA ARG A 387 -13.01 -69.45 41.22
C ARG A 387 -14.31 -69.90 41.95
N ASN A 388 -15.53 -69.80 41.41
CA ASN A 388 -16.78 -70.05 42.20
C ASN A 388 -17.72 -71.17 41.64
N ALA A 389 -17.76 -72.41 42.20
CA ALA A 389 -18.50 -73.52 41.53
C ALA A 389 -19.18 -74.74 42.28
N ILE A 390 -19.09 -75.05 43.60
CA ILE A 390 -19.42 -76.44 44.13
C ILE A 390 -20.26 -76.57 45.47
N ARG A 391 -21.49 -77.23 45.49
CA ARG A 391 -22.32 -77.77 46.66
C ARG A 391 -23.72 -78.48 46.33
N ALA A 392 -24.31 -79.46 47.12
CA ALA A 392 -25.79 -79.84 47.35
C ALA A 392 -26.24 -81.35 47.68
N LYS A 393 -27.53 -81.63 48.12
CA LYS A 393 -28.51 -82.83 47.91
C LYS A 393 -29.10 -83.79 49.11
N ARG A 394 -30.48 -84.02 49.40
CA ARG A 394 -31.32 -85.20 50.12
C ARG A 394 -32.86 -85.07 50.74
N ALA A 395 -33.72 -86.16 51.04
CA ALA A 395 -34.89 -86.46 52.10
C ALA A 395 -36.48 -86.86 51.83
N ALA A 396 -37.31 -87.64 52.69
CA ALA A 396 -38.85 -88.03 52.65
C ALA A 396 -39.68 -88.87 53.83
N GLU A 397 -41.07 -89.22 53.77
CA GLU A 397 -41.99 -90.40 54.33
C GLU A 397 -43.26 -90.42 55.43
N GLU A 398 -44.27 -91.42 55.45
CA GLU A 398 -45.34 -92.07 56.48
C GLU A 398 -46.97 -91.83 56.76
N ALA A 399 -47.91 -92.83 57.18
CA ALA A 399 -49.34 -92.80 57.94
C ALA A 399 -50.52 -94.00 57.94
N GLU A 400 -51.55 -94.21 58.90
CA GLU A 400 -52.79 -95.24 58.93
C GLU A 400 -54.01 -95.34 60.09
N ARG A 401 -55.25 -96.05 60.00
CA ARG A 401 -56.22 -96.69 61.11
C ARG A 401 -57.89 -96.68 61.27
N GLU A 402 -58.59 -97.65 62.03
CA GLU A 402 -59.97 -97.92 62.83
C GLU A 402 -61.55 -98.19 62.40
N TRP A 403 -62.54 -98.79 63.24
CA TRP A 403 -64.03 -99.22 62.89
C TRP A 403 -65.46 -99.33 63.80
N ARG A 404 -66.07 -100.44 64.43
CA ARG A 404 -67.61 -100.94 64.47
C ARG A 404 -68.70 -101.08 65.72
N ARG A 405 -69.89 -101.85 65.60
CA ARG A 405 -71.28 -102.18 66.30
C ARG A 405 -72.23 -101.05 66.81
N LYS A 406 -71.81 -99.80 66.87
CA LYS A 406 -72.62 -98.68 67.41
C LYS A 406 -73.65 -98.14 66.39
N GLU A 407 -74.51 -99.01 65.84
CA GLU A 407 -75.13 -98.77 64.51
C GLU A 407 -76.65 -98.51 64.48
N ALA A 408 -77.53 -99.36 65.00
CA ALA A 408 -78.96 -99.37 64.58
C ALA A 408 -79.88 -98.29 65.20
N LEU A 409 -79.91 -98.12 66.53
CA LEU A 409 -80.62 -96.98 67.15
C LEU A 409 -79.92 -95.64 66.84
N VAL A 410 -78.61 -95.72 66.62
CA VAL A 410 -77.81 -94.67 66.01
C VAL A 410 -78.28 -94.40 64.58
N ALA A 411 -78.77 -95.38 63.80
CA ALA A 411 -79.23 -95.20 62.42
C ALA A 411 -80.56 -94.42 62.32
N GLN A 412 -81.53 -94.62 63.21
CA GLN A 412 -82.77 -93.82 63.14
C GLN A 412 -82.56 -92.38 63.65
N LYS A 413 -81.75 -92.21 64.71
CA LYS A 413 -81.33 -90.87 65.16
C LYS A 413 -80.29 -90.22 64.23
N LYS A 414 -79.55 -91.00 63.43
CA LYS A 414 -78.82 -90.53 62.25
C LYS A 414 -79.82 -90.06 61.21
N ALA A 415 -80.78 -90.87 60.76
CA ALA A 415 -81.70 -90.52 59.67
C ALA A 415 -82.39 -89.16 59.84
N VAL A 416 -82.89 -88.82 61.05
CA VAL A 416 -83.44 -87.48 61.33
C VAL A 416 -82.36 -86.41 61.28
N LYS A 417 -81.22 -86.63 61.96
CA LYS A 417 -80.06 -85.73 61.91
C LYS A 417 -79.40 -85.65 60.52
N GLU A 418 -79.60 -86.63 59.66
CA GLU A 418 -79.10 -86.72 58.30
C GLU A 418 -80.04 -85.96 57.37
N ALA A 419 -81.36 -85.96 57.60
CA ALA A 419 -82.27 -85.01 56.97
C ALA A 419 -81.91 -83.57 57.36
N GLU A 420 -81.78 -83.28 58.67
CA GLU A 420 -81.34 -81.97 59.17
C GLU A 420 -79.96 -81.56 58.61
N LEU A 421 -78.99 -82.49 58.57
CA LEU A 421 -77.67 -82.25 57.97
C LEU A 421 -77.73 -82.14 56.44
N ILE A 422 -78.66 -82.79 55.74
CA ILE A 422 -78.85 -82.65 54.28
C ILE A 422 -79.43 -81.27 53.98
N GLU A 423 -80.40 -80.79 54.76
CA GLU A 423 -80.95 -79.45 54.61
C GLU A 423 -79.91 -78.38 54.99
N ALA A 424 -79.20 -78.55 56.11
CA ALA A 424 -78.10 -77.66 56.47
C ALA A 424 -76.92 -77.71 55.48
N ARG A 425 -76.62 -78.87 54.87
CA ARG A 425 -75.64 -78.99 53.78
C ARG A 425 -76.12 -78.29 52.51
N LYS A 426 -77.39 -78.43 52.12
CA LYS A 426 -77.98 -77.69 50.98
C LYS A 426 -77.93 -76.18 51.23
N LEU A 427 -78.29 -75.72 52.43
CA LEU A 427 -78.20 -74.30 52.80
C LEU A 427 -76.74 -73.81 52.72
N GLN A 428 -75.80 -74.57 53.29
CA GLN A 428 -74.38 -74.26 53.22
C GLN A 428 -73.80 -74.34 51.78
N GLN A 429 -74.30 -75.23 50.93
CA GLN A 429 -73.94 -75.30 49.51
C GLN A 429 -74.43 -74.04 48.79
N ASN A 430 -75.70 -73.68 48.95
CA ASN A 430 -76.26 -72.46 48.37
C ASN A 430 -75.52 -71.19 48.87
N GLU A 431 -75.20 -71.10 50.17
CA GLU A 431 -74.41 -69.99 50.73
C GLU A 431 -72.98 -69.94 50.17
N LYS A 432 -72.34 -71.11 49.96
CA LYS A 432 -71.02 -71.20 49.31
C LYS A 432 -71.11 -70.80 47.84
N GLU A 433 -72.10 -71.26 47.10
CA GLU A 433 -72.33 -70.94 45.70
C GLU A 433 -72.60 -69.45 45.50
N VAL A 434 -73.46 -68.83 46.32
CA VAL A 434 -73.69 -67.38 46.31
C VAL A 434 -72.41 -66.60 46.67
N ARG A 435 -71.62 -67.06 47.64
CA ARG A 435 -70.35 -66.42 48.02
C ARG A 435 -69.28 -66.55 46.93
N ILE A 436 -69.21 -67.70 46.26
CA ILE A 436 -68.31 -67.94 45.13
C ILE A 436 -68.74 -67.11 43.92
N ALA A 437 -70.03 -67.04 43.61
CA ALA A 437 -70.56 -66.20 42.53
C ALA A 437 -70.28 -64.70 42.79
N ALA A 438 -70.45 -64.24 44.03
CA ALA A 438 -70.09 -62.89 44.43
C ALA A 438 -68.58 -62.63 44.30
N GLN A 439 -67.73 -63.57 44.72
CA GLN A 439 -66.27 -63.47 44.55
C GLN A 439 -65.89 -63.40 43.07
N VAL A 440 -66.37 -64.34 42.24
CA VAL A 440 -66.10 -64.36 40.78
C VAL A 440 -66.55 -63.07 40.10
N GLN A 441 -67.67 -62.49 40.53
CA GLN A 441 -68.14 -61.20 40.00
C GLN A 441 -67.26 -60.03 40.46
N MET A 442 -66.72 -60.06 41.69
CA MET A 442 -65.73 -59.08 42.17
C MET A 442 -64.40 -59.22 41.42
N ASP A 443 -63.85 -60.43 41.35
CA ASP A 443 -62.62 -60.77 40.61
C ASP A 443 -62.72 -60.32 39.15
N ARG A 444 -63.88 -60.54 38.52
CA ARG A 444 -64.18 -60.06 37.16
C ARG A 444 -64.20 -58.53 37.08
N CYS A 445 -64.87 -57.85 38.01
CA CYS A 445 -64.88 -56.38 38.05
C CYS A 445 -63.47 -55.79 38.29
N GLU A 446 -62.62 -56.49 39.02
CA GLU A 446 -61.21 -56.10 39.25
C GLU A 446 -60.34 -56.38 38.03
N PHE A 447 -60.51 -57.54 37.38
CA PHE A 447 -59.85 -57.85 36.11
C PHE A 447 -60.22 -56.85 35.00
N GLU A 448 -61.50 -56.50 34.85
CA GLU A 448 -61.95 -55.51 33.85
C GLU A 448 -61.37 -54.11 34.15
N LYS A 449 -61.24 -53.70 35.42
CA LYS A 449 -60.52 -52.47 35.82
C LYS A 449 -59.03 -52.53 35.49
N ILE A 450 -58.36 -53.64 35.77
CA ILE A 450 -56.93 -53.85 35.49
C ILE A 450 -56.68 -53.77 33.97
N VAL A 451 -57.51 -54.44 33.17
CA VAL A 451 -57.44 -54.40 31.70
C VAL A 451 -57.71 -52.99 31.15
N SER A 452 -58.64 -52.22 31.75
CA SER A 452 -58.82 -50.82 31.38
C SER A 452 -57.57 -49.99 31.70
N ALA A 453 -57.06 -50.07 32.92
CA ALA A 453 -55.86 -49.33 33.34
C ALA A 453 -54.62 -49.69 32.51
N GLN A 454 -54.48 -50.94 32.08
CA GLN A 454 -53.43 -51.39 31.15
C GLN A 454 -53.61 -50.77 29.76
N LYS A 455 -54.83 -50.74 29.21
CA LYS A 455 -55.13 -50.07 27.93
C LYS A 455 -54.84 -48.56 28.00
N ASP A 456 -55.31 -47.89 29.06
CA ASP A 456 -55.05 -46.47 29.31
C ASP A 456 -53.55 -46.16 29.46
N SER A 457 -52.78 -47.09 30.01
CA SER A 457 -51.32 -46.95 30.15
C SER A 457 -50.60 -47.16 28.80
N LEU A 458 -51.01 -48.15 28.01
CA LEU A 458 -50.49 -48.38 26.66
C LEU A 458 -50.80 -47.20 25.72
N ASP A 459 -51.99 -46.61 25.82
CA ASP A 459 -52.38 -45.47 24.98
C ASP A 459 -51.74 -44.15 25.42
N LYS A 460 -51.34 -44.01 26.70
CA LYS A 460 -50.43 -42.93 27.14
C LYS A 460 -49.02 -43.14 26.58
N GLN A 461 -48.47 -44.35 26.73
CA GLN A 461 -47.15 -44.69 26.19
C GLN A 461 -47.06 -44.43 24.69
N LYS A 462 -48.06 -44.84 23.88
CA LYS A 462 -48.12 -44.53 22.43
C LYS A 462 -48.04 -43.04 22.13
N ARG A 463 -48.78 -42.19 22.88
CA ARG A 463 -48.77 -40.73 22.70
C ARG A 463 -47.43 -40.12 23.07
N GLU A 464 -46.82 -40.58 24.17
CA GLU A 464 -45.47 -40.16 24.59
C GLU A 464 -44.42 -40.55 23.54
N ASP A 465 -44.52 -41.78 23.01
CA ASP A 465 -43.72 -42.28 21.89
C ASP A 465 -43.89 -41.44 20.61
N GLU A 466 -45.12 -41.09 20.26
CA GLU A 466 -45.44 -40.23 19.11
C GLU A 466 -44.91 -38.82 19.29
N GLU A 467 -45.02 -38.24 20.49
CA GLU A 467 -44.39 -36.95 20.81
C GLU A 467 -42.87 -37.03 20.73
N ILE A 468 -42.22 -38.08 21.24
CA ILE A 468 -40.77 -38.28 21.15
C ILE A 468 -40.35 -38.42 19.68
N LYS A 469 -41.09 -39.19 18.87
CA LYS A 469 -40.87 -39.31 17.41
C LYS A 469 -41.03 -37.96 16.71
N GLN A 470 -42.07 -37.18 17.03
CA GLN A 470 -42.27 -35.84 16.45
C GLN A 470 -41.17 -34.85 16.87
N ARG A 471 -40.74 -34.84 18.13
CA ARG A 471 -39.64 -34.00 18.64
C ARG A 471 -38.32 -34.36 17.94
N SER A 472 -38.02 -35.66 17.81
CA SER A 472 -36.86 -36.18 17.06
C SER A 472 -36.90 -35.78 15.58
N LEU A 473 -38.06 -35.88 14.92
CA LEU A 473 -38.23 -35.45 13.53
C LEU A 473 -38.08 -33.93 13.32
N LYS A 474 -38.52 -33.10 14.29
CA LYS A 474 -38.30 -31.65 14.28
C LYS A 474 -36.81 -31.32 14.41
N TYR A 475 -36.16 -31.85 15.46
CA TYR A 475 -34.72 -31.70 15.68
C TYR A 475 -33.88 -32.20 14.50
N SER A 476 -34.25 -33.32 13.86
CA SER A 476 -33.58 -33.85 12.67
C SER A 476 -33.76 -33.01 11.41
N LYS A 477 -34.81 -32.17 11.33
CA LYS A 477 -34.98 -31.17 10.28
C LYS A 477 -34.19 -29.89 10.58
N GLU A 478 -34.26 -29.41 11.82
CA GLU A 478 -33.50 -28.25 12.31
C GLU A 478 -31.99 -28.44 12.14
N LEU A 479 -31.46 -29.60 12.56
CA LEU A 479 -30.06 -29.98 12.38
C LEU A 479 -29.67 -30.03 10.89
N ARG A 480 -30.56 -30.50 10.00
CA ARG A 480 -30.31 -30.48 8.55
C ARG A 480 -30.29 -29.07 7.96
N SER A 481 -31.17 -28.18 8.42
CA SER A 481 -31.13 -26.75 8.05
C SER A 481 -29.81 -26.12 8.51
N GLN A 482 -29.42 -26.33 9.77
CA GLN A 482 -28.15 -25.83 10.31
C GLN A 482 -26.92 -26.36 9.55
N ILE A 483 -26.92 -27.63 9.12
CA ILE A 483 -25.85 -28.16 8.28
C ILE A 483 -25.81 -27.45 6.91
N GLN A 484 -26.95 -27.29 6.24
CA GLN A 484 -27.05 -26.59 4.96
C GLN A 484 -26.67 -25.10 5.05
N GLU A 485 -27.08 -24.42 6.12
CA GLU A 485 -26.73 -23.02 6.39
C GLU A 485 -25.23 -22.86 6.63
N ASN A 486 -24.62 -23.73 7.45
CA ASN A 486 -23.16 -23.74 7.68
C ASN A 486 -22.38 -24.10 6.41
N GLU A 487 -22.88 -25.00 5.57
CA GLU A 487 -22.28 -25.32 4.27
C GLU A 487 -22.37 -24.13 3.29
N GLN A 488 -23.53 -23.47 3.20
CA GLN A 488 -23.68 -22.25 2.41
C GLN A 488 -22.78 -21.11 2.91
N LEU A 489 -22.61 -20.96 4.23
CA LEU A 489 -21.70 -19.97 4.82
C LEU A 489 -20.23 -20.28 4.46
N ARG A 490 -19.80 -21.54 4.55
CA ARG A 490 -18.46 -21.97 4.10
C ARG A 490 -18.25 -21.74 2.60
N ILE A 491 -19.26 -21.98 1.77
CA ILE A 491 -19.21 -21.71 0.33
C ILE A 491 -19.09 -20.21 0.06
N LYS A 492 -19.88 -19.37 0.74
CA LYS A 492 -19.81 -17.91 0.64
C LYS A 492 -18.45 -17.37 1.08
N GLN A 493 -17.96 -17.75 2.26
CA GLN A 493 -16.62 -17.38 2.75
C GLN A 493 -15.50 -17.76 1.77
N ARG A 494 -15.61 -18.94 1.14
CA ARG A 494 -14.65 -19.39 0.13
C ARG A 494 -14.78 -18.60 -1.19
N GLN A 495 -15.99 -18.22 -1.60
CA GLN A 495 -16.22 -17.35 -2.75
C GLN A 495 -15.73 -15.92 -2.49
N GLU A 496 -15.96 -15.39 -1.29
CA GLU A 496 -15.49 -14.09 -0.81
C GLU A 496 -13.95 -14.04 -0.81
N PHE A 497 -13.29 -15.02 -0.20
CA PHE A 497 -11.82 -15.15 -0.24
C PHE A 497 -11.25 -15.22 -1.68
N PHE A 498 -11.91 -15.94 -2.59
CA PHE A 498 -11.49 -15.96 -4.01
C PHE A 498 -11.83 -14.67 -4.75
N ALA A 499 -12.87 -13.93 -4.36
CA ALA A 499 -13.21 -12.62 -4.92
C ALA A 499 -12.25 -11.52 -4.43
N GLU A 500 -11.86 -11.56 -3.16
CA GLU A 500 -10.77 -10.76 -2.60
C GLU A 500 -9.45 -11.05 -3.31
N GLY A 501 -9.08 -12.34 -3.47
CA GLY A 501 -7.89 -12.74 -4.22
C GLY A 501 -7.87 -12.24 -5.67
N LYS A 502 -9.04 -12.20 -6.34
CA LYS A 502 -9.18 -11.57 -7.67
C LYS A 502 -9.04 -10.04 -7.62
N ARG A 503 -9.68 -9.38 -6.65
CA ARG A 503 -9.55 -7.92 -6.47
C ARG A 503 -8.12 -7.51 -6.21
N PHE A 504 -7.38 -8.23 -5.36
CA PHE A 504 -5.95 -7.98 -5.16
C PHE A 504 -5.16 -8.15 -6.47
N GLN A 505 -5.46 -9.15 -7.31
CA GLN A 505 -4.83 -9.30 -8.63
C GLN A 505 -5.19 -8.17 -9.61
N GLU A 506 -6.44 -7.71 -9.61
CA GLU A 506 -6.90 -6.57 -10.42
C GLU A 506 -6.27 -5.24 -9.96
N GLU A 507 -6.17 -5.02 -8.65
CA GLU A 507 -5.53 -3.85 -8.04
C GLU A 507 -4.01 -3.85 -8.30
N ASP A 508 -3.32 -4.99 -8.12
CA ASP A 508 -1.91 -5.18 -8.47
C ASP A 508 -1.67 -4.92 -9.96
N TYR A 509 -2.55 -5.41 -10.83
CA TYR A 509 -2.44 -5.21 -12.27
C TYR A 509 -2.60 -3.73 -12.65
N ILE A 510 -3.62 -3.06 -12.11
CA ILE A 510 -3.85 -1.61 -12.28
C ILE A 510 -2.68 -0.80 -11.70
N TYR A 511 -2.10 -1.22 -10.58
CA TYR A 511 -0.94 -0.58 -9.96
C TYR A 511 0.31 -0.71 -10.83
N ARG A 512 0.60 -1.92 -11.33
CA ARG A 512 1.70 -2.18 -12.28
C ARG A 512 1.52 -1.40 -13.59
N GLN A 513 0.30 -1.28 -14.11
CA GLN A 513 0.01 -0.42 -15.28
C GLN A 513 0.30 1.07 -15.00
N LYS A 514 -0.10 1.60 -13.83
CA LYS A 514 0.21 2.99 -13.42
C LYS A 514 1.73 3.21 -13.34
N LEU A 515 2.45 2.30 -12.68
CA LEU A 515 3.92 2.33 -12.61
C LEU A 515 4.58 2.32 -14.00
N ASN A 516 4.08 1.50 -14.93
CA ASN A 516 4.57 1.47 -16.32
C ASN A 516 4.38 2.83 -17.00
N ALA A 517 3.18 3.40 -16.92
CA ALA A 517 2.87 4.69 -17.52
C ALA A 517 3.71 5.84 -16.91
N ILE A 518 4.05 5.78 -15.62
CA ILE A 518 4.96 6.75 -14.97
C ILE A 518 6.41 6.54 -15.45
N LYS A 519 6.87 5.28 -15.54
CA LYS A 519 8.19 4.93 -16.05
C LYS A 519 8.39 5.39 -17.50
N GLU A 520 7.44 5.11 -18.37
CA GLU A 520 7.46 5.53 -19.79
C GLU A 520 7.49 7.05 -19.93
N LYS A 521 6.68 7.79 -19.16
CA LYS A 521 6.74 9.25 -19.09
C LYS A 521 8.13 9.75 -18.69
N LYS A 522 8.74 9.19 -17.65
CA LYS A 522 10.08 9.63 -17.20
C LYS A 522 11.20 9.29 -18.20
N ILE A 523 11.05 8.21 -18.97
CA ILE A 523 11.93 7.88 -20.09
C ILE A 523 11.74 8.85 -21.26
N GLN A 524 10.50 9.28 -21.55
CA GLN A 524 10.20 10.32 -22.53
C GLN A 524 10.71 11.70 -22.08
N GLU A 525 10.55 12.07 -20.81
CA GLU A 525 11.11 13.29 -20.22
C GLU A 525 12.64 13.34 -20.35
N MET A 526 13.33 12.19 -20.17
CA MET A 526 14.77 12.09 -20.42
C MET A 526 15.15 12.25 -21.90
N ARG A 527 14.37 11.71 -22.84
CA ARG A 527 14.57 11.93 -24.29
C ARG A 527 14.39 13.40 -24.66
N ASN A 528 13.34 14.03 -24.14
CA ASN A 528 13.05 15.45 -24.33
C ASN A 528 14.14 16.34 -23.71
N ALA A 529 14.86 15.86 -22.69
CA ALA A 529 16.03 16.50 -22.09
C ALA A 529 17.35 16.22 -22.85
N GLY A 530 17.32 15.58 -24.02
CA GLY A 530 18.50 15.35 -24.87
C GLY A 530 19.47 14.29 -24.37
N ILE A 531 19.08 13.43 -23.43
CA ILE A 531 19.98 12.41 -22.85
C ILE A 531 20.22 11.27 -23.87
N PRO A 532 21.48 10.91 -24.19
CA PRO A 532 21.77 9.88 -25.20
C PRO A 532 21.17 8.50 -24.89
N ASP A 533 20.63 7.82 -25.91
CA ASP A 533 19.97 6.50 -25.78
C ASP A 533 20.86 5.44 -25.08
N LYS A 534 22.20 5.55 -25.18
CA LYS A 534 23.19 4.78 -24.41
C LYS A 534 22.83 4.62 -22.94
N TYR A 535 22.42 5.70 -22.28
CA TYR A 535 22.01 5.68 -20.86
C TYR A 535 20.53 5.33 -20.71
N LEU A 536 19.67 5.73 -21.67
CA LEU A 536 18.25 5.39 -21.64
C LEU A 536 18.02 3.88 -21.65
N VAL A 537 18.83 3.11 -22.38
CA VAL A 537 18.80 1.63 -22.36
C VAL A 537 19.12 1.07 -20.96
N HIS A 538 20.07 1.68 -20.24
CA HIS A 538 20.40 1.29 -18.87
C HIS A 538 19.23 1.56 -17.89
N VAL A 539 18.67 2.77 -17.93
CA VAL A 539 17.51 3.14 -17.10
C VAL A 539 16.29 2.27 -17.44
N ASN A 540 16.01 2.00 -18.72
CA ASN A 540 14.96 1.08 -19.15
C ASN A 540 15.12 -0.32 -18.53
N LYS A 541 16.35 -0.87 -18.55
CA LYS A 541 16.64 -2.21 -17.99
C LYS A 541 16.38 -2.28 -16.48
N ILE A 542 16.64 -1.20 -15.74
CA ILE A 542 16.35 -1.10 -14.30
C ILE A 542 14.85 -0.84 -14.05
N ALA A 543 14.21 0.00 -14.86
CA ALA A 543 12.77 0.24 -14.82
C ALA A 543 11.97 -1.05 -15.05
N GLN A 544 12.45 -1.95 -15.91
CA GLN A 544 11.87 -3.29 -16.13
C GLN A 544 12.13 -4.29 -15.00
N LYS A 545 13.33 -4.26 -14.37
CA LYS A 545 13.62 -5.11 -13.19
C LYS A 545 12.65 -4.82 -12.04
N THR A 546 12.41 -3.53 -11.77
CA THR A 546 11.52 -3.01 -10.71
C THR A 546 10.01 -3.13 -11.01
N LEU A 547 9.65 -4.07 -11.90
CA LEU A 547 8.28 -4.54 -12.17
C LEU A 547 8.13 -6.06 -11.99
N LYS A 548 9.25 -6.80 -11.91
CA LYS A 548 9.29 -8.25 -11.74
C LYS A 548 9.54 -8.64 -10.28
N ALA A 549 10.27 -7.80 -9.55
CA ALA A 549 10.04 -7.54 -8.13
C ALA A 549 9.01 -6.41 -8.01
#